data_AF-A0A644UL10-F1
#
_entry.id   AF-A0A644UL10-F1
#
_cell.length_a   1.000
_cell.length_b   1.000
_cell.length_c   1.000
_cell.angle_alpha   90.00
_cell.angle_beta   90.00
_cell.angle_gamma   90.00
#
_symmetry.space_group_name_H-M   'P 1'
#
loop_
_entity.id
_entity.type
_entity.pdbx_description
1 polymer ?
#
loop_
_entity_poly.entity_id
_entity_poly.type
_entity_poly.pdbx_seq_one_letter_code
_entity_poly.pdbx_strand_id
1 'polypeptide(L)'
;MKRLFFLLFLLTLCISPASAFVLAEFCPDGYAAGDGDEYFILEGSGSLNGWTITDGEGSLAFPAGAVSNGRVVVARSAEAFFTIHKTLPDYEILESSAVKNVLQSGRFQMANTGDDLSLLREGVIVQTVSWPGELVSSNGRVHVYSDGVWDDRIYKIGQSRFAAETFTADSVTLFVSPDSSYEAVSGVIRQASETLLISMYEFTHADLAREIADAAGRGAEVTLLLEGGPVGGISDEEKGVMDYLAGRGVSVLTIESEGSIPARYRYLHAKYLVADGYVTIVLSENFKPSGIPLPGTKGNRGWGAVIRDEETAGYFAEVFAADLGGIDIYPYVPGEEPLPESWSDEESAPRFAGMTLYDVRITPVISPDTSSLVFDLIRSAHTSVDLQQAYISPCPDGENIWLAAVLDAADRGASVRVMLDGMYYNTADDADNDELAAALNRYGGDVAARLLLTGAHLTKLHNKGMIVDGDQVLISSINWNFNSPNNNREAGVIIHSREAAGYYAAVFSSDWNGEYEKDPVSAGLGFDLRLLLAGGVLIFVAGILVYRRR
;
A
#
# COMPACT_ATOMS: atom_id res chain seq x y z
N MET A 1 22.94 -37.43 -49.72
CA MET A 1 22.83 -36.11 -49.05
C MET A 1 21.53 -35.34 -49.33
N LYS A 2 20.90 -35.43 -50.52
CA LYS A 2 19.63 -34.70 -50.82
C LYS A 2 18.32 -35.38 -50.34
N ARG A 3 18.36 -36.62 -49.83
CA ARG A 3 17.18 -37.32 -49.28
C ARG A 3 17.08 -37.28 -47.75
N LEU A 4 18.14 -36.87 -47.05
CA LEU A 4 18.15 -36.76 -45.58
C LEU A 4 17.63 -35.38 -45.11
N PHE A 5 17.80 -34.34 -45.93
CA PHE A 5 17.28 -33.00 -45.65
C PHE A 5 15.75 -32.88 -45.78
N PHE A 6 15.13 -33.72 -46.61
CA PHE A 6 13.67 -33.70 -46.78
C PHE A 6 12.92 -34.38 -45.62
N LEU A 7 13.58 -35.29 -44.89
CA LEU A 7 13.01 -35.92 -43.69
C LEU A 7 13.12 -35.03 -42.44
N LEU A 8 14.16 -34.18 -42.35
CA LEU A 8 14.30 -33.22 -41.24
C LEU A 8 13.38 -31.99 -41.40
N PHE A 9 13.03 -31.62 -42.64
CA PHE A 9 12.12 -30.51 -42.92
C PHE A 9 10.62 -30.90 -42.80
N LEU A 10 10.32 -32.21 -42.76
CA LEU A 10 8.97 -32.74 -42.52
C LEU A 10 8.69 -33.10 -41.04
N LEU A 11 9.70 -32.97 -40.17
CA LEU A 11 9.56 -33.11 -38.70
C LEU A 11 9.44 -31.76 -37.99
N THR A 12 9.45 -30.65 -38.73
CA THR A 12 9.29 -29.27 -38.22
C THR A 12 8.06 -28.55 -38.77
N LEU A 13 7.20 -29.25 -39.51
CA LEU A 13 5.90 -28.77 -39.97
C LEU A 13 4.81 -29.72 -39.48
N CYS A 14 4.31 -29.44 -38.27
CA CYS A 14 3.03 -29.82 -37.65
C CYS A 14 3.13 -29.87 -36.12
N ILE A 15 3.86 -28.92 -35.51
CA ILE A 15 3.42 -28.43 -34.20
C ILE A 15 2.61 -27.17 -34.54
N SER A 16 1.36 -27.37 -35.00
CA SER A 16 0.34 -26.38 -34.65
C SER A 16 0.51 -26.16 -33.16
N PRO A 17 0.59 -24.92 -32.62
CA PRO A 17 0.56 -24.74 -31.19
C PRO A 17 -0.68 -25.51 -30.75
N ALA A 18 -0.47 -26.62 -30.04
CA ALA A 18 -1.58 -27.35 -29.48
C ALA A 18 -2.28 -26.28 -28.66
N SER A 19 -3.52 -25.95 -29.02
CA SER A 19 -4.44 -25.24 -28.14
C SER A 19 -4.28 -25.91 -26.79
N ALA A 20 -3.56 -25.24 -25.90
CA ALA A 20 -3.17 -25.74 -24.60
C ALA A 20 -3.88 -24.81 -23.65
N PHE A 21 -4.94 -25.34 -23.06
CA PHE A 21 -5.58 -24.65 -21.97
C PHE A 21 -4.73 -24.85 -20.72
N VAL A 22 -4.67 -23.82 -19.89
CA VAL A 22 -4.10 -23.87 -18.55
C VAL A 22 -5.21 -23.54 -17.55
N LEU A 23 -5.13 -24.14 -16.37
CA LEU A 23 -5.86 -23.68 -15.20
C LEU A 23 -5.16 -22.39 -14.73
N ALA A 24 -5.78 -21.26 -15.06
CA ALA A 24 -5.20 -19.93 -14.87
C ALA A 24 -5.55 -19.32 -13.52
N GLU A 25 -6.74 -19.65 -12.99
CA GLU A 25 -7.23 -19.07 -11.74
C GLU A 25 -8.26 -19.99 -11.10
N PHE A 26 -8.32 -20.02 -9.77
CA PHE A 26 -9.43 -20.64 -9.05
C PHE A 26 -9.62 -20.05 -7.65
N CYS A 27 -10.83 -20.21 -7.11
CA CYS A 27 -11.21 -19.85 -5.75
C CYS A 27 -12.12 -20.94 -5.17
N PRO A 28 -11.60 -21.79 -4.26
CA PRO A 28 -12.36 -22.92 -3.72
C PRO A 28 -13.29 -22.52 -2.55
N ASP A 29 -12.93 -21.49 -1.79
CA ASP A 29 -13.65 -20.99 -0.61
C ASP A 29 -14.14 -19.57 -0.92
N GLY A 30 -15.40 -19.43 -1.32
CA GLY A 30 -15.99 -18.19 -1.83
C GLY A 30 -16.68 -17.36 -0.75
N TYR A 31 -17.22 -16.19 -1.10
CA TYR A 31 -17.99 -15.35 -0.16
C TYR A 31 -19.47 -15.70 -0.10
N ALA A 32 -20.02 -16.34 -1.14
CA ALA A 32 -21.41 -16.72 -1.15
C ALA A 32 -21.68 -17.91 -0.23
N ALA A 33 -22.88 -17.94 0.36
CA ALA A 33 -23.27 -19.02 1.26
C ALA A 33 -23.13 -20.41 0.60
N GLY A 34 -22.44 -21.32 1.29
CA GLY A 34 -22.18 -22.67 0.79
C GLY A 34 -21.24 -22.74 -0.41
N ASP A 35 -20.41 -21.72 -0.62
CA ASP A 35 -19.43 -21.60 -1.70
C ASP A 35 -20.09 -21.63 -3.08
N GLY A 36 -21.24 -20.97 -3.22
CA GLY A 36 -21.96 -20.91 -4.50
C GLY A 36 -21.19 -20.15 -5.59
N ASP A 37 -20.32 -19.23 -5.20
CA ASP A 37 -19.41 -18.46 -6.04
C ASP A 37 -18.04 -19.13 -6.23
N GLU A 38 -17.85 -20.35 -5.74
CA GLU A 38 -16.69 -21.20 -6.08
C GLU A 38 -16.51 -21.25 -7.60
N TYR A 39 -15.29 -21.03 -8.07
CA TYR A 39 -15.00 -20.98 -9.51
C TYR A 39 -13.58 -21.38 -9.87
N PHE A 40 -13.41 -21.71 -11.15
CA PHE A 40 -12.10 -21.79 -11.80
C PHE A 40 -12.15 -21.18 -13.19
N ILE A 41 -10.96 -20.92 -13.73
CA ILE A 41 -10.78 -20.29 -15.02
C ILE A 41 -9.78 -21.08 -15.83
N LEU A 42 -10.20 -21.40 -17.05
CA LEU A 42 -9.30 -21.90 -18.08
C LEU A 42 -8.89 -20.76 -19.00
N GLU A 43 -7.61 -20.67 -19.30
CA GLU A 43 -7.08 -19.75 -20.30
C GLU A 43 -6.52 -20.54 -21.49
N GLY A 44 -6.96 -20.20 -22.68
CA GLY A 44 -6.60 -20.83 -23.93
C GLY A 44 -7.62 -20.55 -25.03
N SER A 45 -7.18 -20.66 -26.29
CA SER A 45 -8.06 -20.53 -27.46
C SER A 45 -8.20 -21.86 -28.17
N GLY A 46 -9.39 -22.16 -28.69
CA GLY A 46 -9.69 -23.37 -29.45
C GLY A 46 -10.82 -24.20 -28.87
N SER A 47 -10.95 -25.43 -29.35
CA SER A 47 -12.02 -26.33 -28.89
C SER A 47 -11.75 -26.84 -27.48
N LEU A 48 -12.79 -26.81 -26.64
CA LEU A 48 -12.79 -27.39 -25.30
C LEU A 48 -13.13 -28.89 -25.30
N ASN A 49 -13.39 -29.49 -26.47
CA ASN A 49 -13.63 -30.93 -26.58
C ASN A 49 -12.38 -31.71 -26.11
N GLY A 50 -12.59 -32.74 -25.29
CA GLY A 50 -11.52 -33.56 -24.74
C GLY A 50 -10.80 -32.95 -23.53
N TRP A 51 -11.13 -31.71 -23.14
CA TRP A 51 -10.65 -31.12 -21.89
C TRP A 51 -11.60 -31.43 -20.74
N THR A 52 -11.02 -31.81 -19.60
CA THR A 52 -11.77 -32.09 -18.37
C THR A 52 -11.05 -31.53 -17.16
N ILE A 53 -11.81 -31.09 -16.16
CA ILE A 53 -11.33 -30.76 -14.82
C ILE A 53 -11.84 -31.78 -13.81
N THR A 54 -11.04 -32.13 -12.81
CA THR A 54 -11.44 -33.06 -11.73
C THR A 54 -10.80 -32.67 -10.41
N ASP A 55 -11.53 -32.89 -9.32
CA ASP A 55 -11.09 -32.85 -7.91
C ASP A 55 -10.65 -34.24 -7.40
N GLY A 56 -10.93 -35.29 -8.18
CA GLY A 56 -10.71 -36.70 -7.80
C GLY A 56 -12.01 -37.45 -7.49
N GLU A 57 -13.04 -36.76 -7.01
CA GLU A 57 -14.37 -37.29 -6.71
C GLU A 57 -15.37 -37.13 -7.86
N GLY A 58 -15.18 -36.09 -8.66
CA GLY A 58 -16.00 -35.76 -9.82
C GLY A 58 -15.18 -35.14 -10.94
N SER A 59 -15.78 -35.06 -12.12
CA SER A 59 -15.16 -34.46 -13.29
C SER A 59 -16.14 -33.60 -14.07
N LEU A 60 -15.65 -32.48 -14.57
CA LEU A 60 -16.37 -31.56 -15.43
C LEU A 60 -15.80 -31.63 -16.84
N ALA A 61 -16.67 -31.79 -17.83
CA ALA A 61 -16.35 -31.71 -19.24
C ALA A 61 -17.19 -30.62 -19.91
N PHE A 62 -16.81 -30.19 -21.11
CA PHE A 62 -17.53 -29.14 -21.83
C PHE A 62 -18.53 -29.73 -22.85
N PRO A 63 -19.67 -29.07 -23.11
CA PRO A 63 -20.62 -29.49 -24.14
C PRO A 63 -19.98 -29.60 -25.53
N ALA A 64 -20.49 -30.52 -26.35
CA ALA A 64 -19.97 -30.74 -27.70
C ALA A 64 -20.00 -29.43 -28.53
N GLY A 65 -18.84 -29.07 -29.10
CA GLY A 65 -18.70 -27.87 -29.90
C GLY A 65 -18.40 -26.60 -29.09
N ALA A 66 -18.14 -26.72 -27.78
CA ALA A 66 -17.62 -25.64 -26.97
C ALA A 66 -16.25 -25.17 -27.49
N VAL A 67 -16.09 -23.85 -27.59
CA VAL A 67 -14.90 -23.17 -28.10
C VAL A 67 -14.62 -21.97 -27.20
N SER A 68 -13.36 -21.77 -26.85
CA SER A 68 -12.86 -20.56 -26.17
C SER A 68 -12.06 -19.69 -27.15
N ASN A 69 -12.09 -18.38 -26.91
CA ASN A 69 -11.24 -17.39 -27.58
C ASN A 69 -10.27 -16.70 -26.59
N GLY A 70 -10.02 -17.30 -25.42
CA GLY A 70 -9.20 -16.72 -24.37
C GLY A 70 -9.54 -17.29 -23.00
N ARG A 71 -10.38 -16.58 -22.25
CA ARG A 71 -10.76 -16.94 -20.87
C ARG A 71 -12.10 -17.67 -20.84
N VAL A 72 -12.20 -18.74 -20.05
CA VAL A 72 -13.44 -19.48 -19.78
C VAL A 72 -13.64 -19.56 -18.27
N VAL A 73 -14.67 -18.92 -17.77
CA VAL A 73 -15.04 -18.93 -16.35
C VAL A 73 -16.09 -20.00 -16.11
N VAL A 74 -15.81 -20.92 -15.21
CA VAL A 74 -16.76 -21.92 -14.74
C VAL A 74 -16.98 -21.71 -13.26
N ALA A 75 -18.23 -21.45 -12.86
CA ALA A 75 -18.59 -21.29 -11.47
C ALA A 75 -19.57 -22.36 -11.02
N ARG A 76 -19.69 -22.56 -9.71
CA ARG A 76 -20.60 -23.55 -9.16
C ARG A 76 -22.08 -23.19 -9.36
N SER A 77 -22.45 -21.96 -9.05
CA SER A 77 -23.76 -21.36 -9.36
C SER A 77 -23.57 -20.00 -10.02
N ALA A 78 -24.18 -19.81 -11.20
CA ALA A 78 -24.10 -18.53 -11.90
C ALA A 78 -24.74 -17.36 -11.12
N GLU A 79 -25.82 -17.61 -10.39
CA GLU A 79 -26.50 -16.57 -9.60
C GLU A 79 -25.66 -16.12 -8.39
N ALA A 80 -25.07 -17.07 -7.67
CA ALA A 80 -24.18 -16.77 -6.54
C ALA A 80 -22.91 -16.07 -7.02
N PHE A 81 -22.30 -16.57 -8.11
CA PHE A 81 -21.14 -15.94 -8.73
C PHE A 81 -21.43 -14.50 -9.16
N PHE A 82 -22.58 -14.22 -9.81
CA PHE A 82 -22.95 -12.86 -10.20
C PHE A 82 -23.12 -11.93 -8.99
N THR A 83 -23.62 -12.44 -7.87
CA THR A 83 -23.81 -11.62 -6.65
C THR A 83 -22.48 -11.06 -6.14
N ILE A 84 -21.41 -11.85 -6.20
CA ILE A 84 -20.07 -11.49 -5.73
C ILE A 84 -19.24 -10.82 -6.84
N HIS A 85 -19.20 -11.37 -8.04
CA HIS A 85 -18.31 -10.94 -9.11
C HIS A 85 -18.92 -9.91 -10.08
N LYS A 86 -20.23 -9.61 -9.94
CA LYS A 86 -21.00 -8.68 -10.80
C LYS A 86 -20.94 -8.97 -12.29
N THR A 87 -20.52 -10.19 -12.64
CA THR A 87 -20.40 -10.73 -13.98
C THR A 87 -20.92 -12.16 -13.97
N LEU A 88 -21.49 -12.62 -15.09
CA LEU A 88 -21.93 -14.01 -15.22
C LEU A 88 -20.74 -14.88 -15.65
N PRO A 89 -20.64 -16.12 -15.17
CA PRO A 89 -19.65 -17.07 -15.68
C PRO A 89 -20.06 -17.56 -17.08
N ASP A 90 -19.11 -18.12 -17.83
CA ASP A 90 -19.39 -18.73 -19.14
C ASP A 90 -20.17 -20.04 -19.00
N TYR A 91 -19.86 -20.79 -17.93
CA TYR A 91 -20.53 -22.02 -17.59
C TYR A 91 -20.85 -22.13 -16.09
N GLU A 92 -21.85 -22.93 -15.75
CA GLU A 92 -22.19 -23.28 -14.37
C GLU A 92 -22.27 -24.81 -14.14
N ILE A 93 -22.18 -25.22 -12.87
CA ILE A 93 -22.19 -26.64 -12.46
C ILE A 93 -23.59 -27.08 -11.99
N LEU A 94 -24.29 -26.27 -11.18
CA LEU A 94 -25.53 -26.68 -10.49
C LEU A 94 -26.83 -26.51 -11.30
N GLU A 95 -26.75 -26.11 -12.57
CA GLU A 95 -27.93 -25.80 -13.42
C GLU A 95 -28.92 -24.83 -12.75
N SER A 96 -28.39 -23.78 -12.10
CA SER A 96 -29.19 -22.84 -11.31
C SER A 96 -29.84 -21.74 -12.15
N SER A 97 -29.41 -21.54 -13.40
CA SER A 97 -29.81 -20.39 -14.21
C SER A 97 -29.92 -20.71 -15.72
N ALA A 98 -29.92 -19.65 -16.56
CA ALA A 98 -29.86 -19.75 -18.02
C ALA A 98 -28.41 -19.83 -18.58
N VAL A 99 -27.39 -19.75 -17.72
CA VAL A 99 -25.99 -19.96 -18.10
C VAL A 99 -25.81 -21.41 -18.56
N LYS A 100 -24.85 -21.64 -19.48
CA LYS A 100 -24.61 -22.98 -20.04
C LYS A 100 -24.06 -23.90 -18.95
N ASN A 101 -24.47 -25.15 -18.94
CA ASN A 101 -23.92 -26.12 -17.99
C ASN A 101 -22.65 -26.78 -18.52
N VAL A 102 -21.71 -27.06 -17.62
CA VAL A 102 -20.72 -28.12 -17.86
C VAL A 102 -21.37 -29.49 -17.75
N LEU A 103 -20.75 -30.51 -18.35
CA LEU A 103 -21.15 -31.90 -18.24
C LEU A 103 -20.44 -32.52 -17.03
N GLN A 104 -21.19 -32.75 -15.95
CA GLN A 104 -20.65 -33.33 -14.72
C GLN A 104 -20.76 -34.85 -14.68
N SER A 105 -19.72 -35.51 -14.19
CA SER A 105 -19.74 -36.90 -13.73
C SER A 105 -19.24 -36.97 -12.29
N GLY A 106 -19.83 -37.82 -11.45
CA GLY A 106 -19.51 -37.84 -10.02
C GLY A 106 -19.91 -36.54 -9.30
N ARG A 107 -19.29 -36.28 -8.15
CA ARG A 107 -19.52 -35.05 -7.38
C ARG A 107 -18.27 -34.20 -7.46
N PHE A 108 -18.34 -33.10 -8.21
CA PHE A 108 -17.28 -32.11 -8.27
C PHE A 108 -17.62 -30.97 -7.30
N GLN A 109 -16.75 -30.70 -6.33
CA GLN A 109 -16.82 -29.55 -5.44
C GLN A 109 -15.47 -29.38 -4.73
N MET A 110 -14.82 -28.24 -4.93
CA MET A 110 -13.53 -27.97 -4.31
C MET A 110 -13.65 -27.84 -2.79
N ALA A 111 -12.92 -28.65 -2.03
CA ALA A 111 -12.97 -28.61 -0.57
C ALA A 111 -12.16 -27.43 0.01
N ASN A 112 -12.78 -26.62 0.89
CA ASN A 112 -12.18 -25.37 1.38
C ASN A 112 -10.83 -25.57 2.12
N THR A 113 -10.67 -26.68 2.84
CA THR A 113 -9.48 -26.94 3.67
C THR A 113 -8.37 -27.71 2.96
N GLY A 114 -8.67 -28.45 1.90
CA GLY A 114 -7.68 -29.24 1.18
C GLY A 114 -8.28 -30.14 0.10
N ASP A 115 -7.71 -30.07 -1.11
CA ASP A 115 -8.15 -30.78 -2.31
C ASP A 115 -7.03 -30.83 -3.38
N ASP A 116 -7.24 -31.63 -4.44
CA ASP A 116 -6.39 -31.72 -5.64
C ASP A 116 -7.18 -31.32 -6.89
N LEU A 117 -6.86 -30.18 -7.52
CA LEU A 117 -7.51 -29.76 -8.76
C LEU A 117 -6.63 -30.09 -9.97
N SER A 118 -7.13 -30.93 -10.88
CA SER A 118 -6.39 -31.37 -12.07
C SER A 118 -7.10 -31.01 -13.38
N LEU A 119 -6.34 -30.43 -14.32
CA LEU A 119 -6.74 -30.22 -15.70
C LEU A 119 -6.18 -31.34 -16.58
N LEU A 120 -7.04 -31.98 -17.36
CA LEU A 120 -6.69 -33.10 -18.24
C LEU A 120 -7.08 -32.81 -19.68
N ARG A 121 -6.31 -33.40 -20.60
CA ARG A 121 -6.62 -33.47 -22.03
C ARG A 121 -6.65 -34.93 -22.46
N GLU A 122 -7.78 -35.38 -22.99
CA GLU A 122 -8.00 -36.77 -23.43
C GLU A 122 -7.63 -37.79 -22.34
N GLY A 123 -7.94 -37.45 -21.07
CA GLY A 123 -7.64 -38.28 -19.90
C GLY A 123 -6.19 -38.23 -19.39
N VAL A 124 -5.32 -37.41 -19.99
CA VAL A 124 -3.94 -37.19 -19.53
C VAL A 124 -3.85 -35.89 -18.74
N ILE A 125 -3.31 -35.93 -17.53
CA ILE A 125 -3.07 -34.75 -16.69
C ILE A 125 -2.09 -33.82 -17.39
N VAL A 126 -2.50 -32.56 -17.53
CA VAL A 126 -1.70 -31.46 -18.08
C VAL A 126 -1.17 -30.56 -16.96
N GLN A 127 -2.01 -30.32 -15.95
CA GLN A 127 -1.69 -29.48 -14.80
C GLN A 127 -2.44 -30.02 -13.59
N THR A 128 -1.81 -29.97 -12.42
CA THR A 128 -2.40 -30.28 -11.13
C THR A 128 -1.94 -29.23 -10.12
N VAL A 129 -2.79 -28.93 -9.16
CA VAL A 129 -2.48 -28.09 -8.00
C VAL A 129 -3.16 -28.67 -6.77
N SER A 130 -2.53 -28.56 -5.62
CA SER A 130 -3.04 -29.12 -4.36
C SER A 130 -3.01 -28.11 -3.21
N TRP A 131 -3.96 -28.22 -2.28
CA TRP A 131 -3.92 -27.50 -1.00
C TRP A 131 -4.30 -28.45 0.16
N PRO A 132 -3.80 -28.24 1.40
CA PRO A 132 -2.86 -27.21 1.81
C PRO A 132 -1.39 -27.50 1.41
N GLY A 133 -1.16 -28.51 0.56
CA GLY A 133 0.17 -29.01 0.20
C GLY A 133 1.04 -28.01 -0.58
N GLU A 134 0.57 -27.55 -1.74
CA GLU A 134 1.28 -26.57 -2.58
C GLU A 134 0.80 -25.15 -2.32
N LEU A 135 -0.50 -24.96 -2.13
CA LEU A 135 -1.13 -23.67 -1.88
C LEU A 135 -1.89 -23.68 -0.56
N VAL A 136 -2.22 -22.50 -0.04
CA VAL A 136 -3.04 -22.34 1.17
C VAL A 136 -4.36 -21.71 0.80
N SER A 137 -5.47 -22.41 1.02
CA SER A 137 -6.83 -21.87 0.83
C SER A 137 -7.31 -21.09 2.07
N SER A 138 -8.17 -20.11 1.84
CA SER A 138 -8.93 -19.38 2.88
C SER A 138 -10.07 -18.62 2.23
N ASN A 139 -11.04 -18.16 3.01
CA ASN A 139 -12.20 -17.44 2.50
C ASN A 139 -11.86 -16.28 1.55
N GLY A 140 -12.40 -16.37 0.33
CA GLY A 140 -12.17 -15.49 -0.82
C GLY A 140 -10.75 -15.48 -1.37
N ARG A 141 -9.90 -16.45 -1.02
CA ARG A 141 -8.53 -16.49 -1.54
C ARG A 141 -8.54 -16.99 -2.98
N VAL A 142 -8.03 -16.15 -3.85
CA VAL A 142 -7.87 -16.45 -5.27
C VAL A 142 -6.44 -16.95 -5.50
N HIS A 143 -6.32 -18.01 -6.28
CA HIS A 143 -5.04 -18.54 -6.73
C HIS A 143 -4.88 -18.22 -8.20
N VAL A 144 -3.74 -17.64 -8.58
CA VAL A 144 -3.46 -17.17 -9.94
C VAL A 144 -2.22 -17.88 -10.47
N TYR A 145 -2.29 -18.39 -11.69
CA TYR A 145 -1.19 -19.05 -12.37
C TYR A 145 -0.76 -18.20 -13.57
N SER A 146 0.51 -17.81 -13.57
CA SER A 146 1.12 -17.00 -14.64
C SER A 146 2.57 -17.43 -14.85
N ASP A 147 3.04 -17.34 -16.09
CA ASP A 147 4.45 -17.63 -16.46
C ASP A 147 5.00 -18.97 -15.95
N GLY A 148 4.12 -19.97 -15.84
CA GLY A 148 4.50 -21.34 -15.45
C GLY A 148 4.49 -21.59 -13.93
N VAL A 149 4.17 -20.60 -13.11
CA VAL A 149 4.18 -20.69 -11.65
C VAL A 149 2.88 -20.16 -11.04
N TRP A 150 2.53 -20.67 -9.87
CA TRP A 150 1.47 -20.06 -9.05
C TRP A 150 2.04 -18.81 -8.38
N ASP A 151 1.30 -17.72 -8.44
CA ASP A 151 1.68 -16.47 -7.81
C ASP A 151 1.61 -16.60 -6.28
N ASP A 152 2.70 -16.22 -5.62
CA ASP A 152 2.84 -16.25 -4.16
C ASP A 152 2.03 -15.14 -3.47
N ARG A 153 1.56 -14.13 -4.22
CA ARG A 153 0.69 -13.06 -3.70
C ARG A 153 -0.61 -13.65 -3.15
N ILE A 154 -1.00 -13.16 -1.98
CA ILE A 154 -2.28 -13.48 -1.35
C ILE A 154 -3.38 -12.63 -1.99
N TYR A 155 -4.02 -13.15 -3.04
CA TYR A 155 -5.16 -12.47 -3.65
C TYR A 155 -6.45 -12.70 -2.87
N LYS A 156 -7.27 -11.65 -2.78
CA LYS A 156 -8.68 -11.74 -2.42
C LYS A 156 -9.58 -11.40 -3.60
N ILE A 157 -10.80 -11.96 -3.63
CA ILE A 157 -11.78 -11.65 -4.68
C ILE A 157 -11.98 -10.14 -4.76
N GLY A 158 -11.89 -9.60 -5.99
CA GLY A 158 -12.07 -8.18 -6.27
C GLY A 158 -10.83 -7.30 -6.09
N GLN A 159 -9.70 -7.84 -5.63
CA GLN A 159 -8.44 -7.09 -5.58
C GLN A 159 -7.87 -6.85 -6.98
N SER A 160 -7.17 -5.73 -7.15
CA SER A 160 -6.53 -5.35 -8.41
C SER A 160 -5.24 -6.12 -8.71
N ARG A 161 -4.76 -5.98 -9.96
CA ARG A 161 -3.50 -6.54 -10.47
C ARG A 161 -2.72 -5.52 -11.31
N PHE A 162 -2.54 -4.32 -10.77
CA PHE A 162 -1.77 -3.26 -11.45
C PHE A 162 -0.33 -3.70 -11.68
N ALA A 163 0.20 -3.36 -12.86
CA ALA A 163 1.58 -3.63 -13.22
C ALA A 163 2.50 -2.48 -12.76
N ALA A 164 3.78 -2.78 -12.58
CA ALA A 164 4.78 -1.76 -12.31
C ALA A 164 5.01 -0.89 -13.55
N GLU A 165 4.89 0.41 -13.38
CA GLU A 165 5.14 1.41 -14.44
C GLU A 165 6.07 2.52 -13.96
N THR A 166 6.67 3.25 -14.89
CA THR A 166 7.53 4.39 -14.55
C THR A 166 7.38 5.49 -15.57
N PHE A 167 7.03 6.66 -15.09
CA PHE A 167 6.76 7.86 -15.88
C PHE A 167 7.87 8.89 -15.68
N THR A 168 7.91 9.91 -16.54
CA THR A 168 8.78 11.07 -16.36
C THR A 168 7.90 12.27 -16.09
N ALA A 169 7.83 12.69 -14.82
CA ALA A 169 6.97 13.78 -14.42
C ALA A 169 7.54 15.14 -14.84
N ASP A 170 6.66 16.02 -15.32
CA ASP A 170 7.01 17.39 -15.70
C ASP A 170 7.62 18.14 -14.51
N SER A 171 7.01 18.00 -13.33
CA SER A 171 7.59 18.50 -12.09
C SER A 171 7.15 17.74 -10.85
N VAL A 172 8.01 17.77 -9.84
CA VAL A 172 7.77 17.15 -8.53
C VAL A 172 8.14 18.14 -7.44
N THR A 173 7.17 18.54 -6.63
CA THR A 173 7.41 19.35 -5.44
C THR A 173 7.47 18.46 -4.21
N LEU A 174 8.65 18.33 -3.63
CA LEU A 174 8.93 17.62 -2.40
C LEU A 174 8.52 18.47 -1.20
N PHE A 175 7.92 17.85 -0.19
CA PHE A 175 7.57 18.51 1.06
C PHE A 175 7.69 17.56 2.25
N VAL A 176 7.69 18.14 3.44
CA VAL A 176 7.68 17.40 4.71
C VAL A 176 6.72 18.03 5.70
N SER A 177 6.11 17.19 6.52
CA SER A 177 5.33 17.60 7.69
C SER A 177 6.26 17.66 8.92
N PRO A 178 6.12 18.67 9.80
CA PRO A 178 5.10 19.72 9.83
C PRO A 178 5.42 20.96 8.97
N ASP A 179 6.60 21.01 8.35
CA ASP A 179 7.19 22.26 7.85
C ASP A 179 6.46 22.90 6.65
N SER A 180 6.04 22.09 5.68
CA SER A 180 5.52 22.57 4.38
C SER A 180 4.31 21.77 3.86
N SER A 181 3.83 20.79 4.62
CA SER A 181 2.76 19.87 4.20
C SER A 181 1.42 20.56 3.96
N TYR A 182 0.99 21.48 4.83
CA TYR A 182 -0.31 22.15 4.67
C TYR A 182 -0.39 22.97 3.39
N GLU A 183 0.62 23.79 3.09
CA GLU A 183 0.64 24.60 1.87
C GLU A 183 0.75 23.74 0.62
N ALA A 184 1.50 22.63 0.66
CA ALA A 184 1.60 21.70 -0.47
C ALA A 184 0.25 21.03 -0.76
N VAL A 185 -0.45 20.53 0.27
CA VAL A 185 -1.72 19.80 0.13
C VAL A 185 -2.87 20.77 -0.18
N SER A 186 -3.08 21.78 0.67
CA SER A 186 -4.16 22.76 0.47
C SER A 186 -3.98 23.56 -0.83
N GLY A 187 -2.74 23.80 -1.25
CA GLY A 187 -2.44 24.47 -2.51
C GLY A 187 -2.99 23.73 -3.73
N VAL A 188 -2.93 22.39 -3.75
CA VAL A 188 -3.52 21.59 -4.82
C VAL A 188 -5.05 21.57 -4.73
N ILE A 189 -5.59 21.38 -3.53
CA ILE A 189 -7.06 21.37 -3.30
C ILE A 189 -7.70 22.71 -3.73
N ARG A 190 -7.05 23.84 -3.43
CA ARG A 190 -7.50 25.18 -3.84
C ARG A 190 -7.47 25.39 -5.35
N GLN A 191 -6.56 24.72 -6.06
CA GLN A 191 -6.40 24.83 -7.51
C GLN A 191 -7.30 23.87 -8.29
N ALA A 192 -7.72 22.76 -7.68
CA ALA A 192 -8.62 21.79 -8.30
C ALA A 192 -9.90 22.47 -8.81
N SER A 193 -10.24 22.19 -10.06
CA SER A 193 -11.28 22.91 -10.80
C SER A 193 -12.23 22.02 -11.59
N GLU A 194 -11.84 20.78 -11.89
CA GLU A 194 -12.63 19.80 -12.62
C GLU A 194 -12.92 18.58 -11.74
N THR A 195 -11.87 17.91 -11.24
CA THR A 195 -11.99 16.68 -10.44
C THR A 195 -11.02 16.67 -9.27
N LEU A 196 -11.44 16.10 -8.14
CA LEU A 196 -10.61 15.87 -6.98
C LEU A 196 -10.94 14.51 -6.35
N LEU A 197 -10.07 13.53 -6.58
CA LEU A 197 -10.17 12.18 -6.05
C LEU A 197 -9.26 12.06 -4.83
N ILE A 198 -9.76 11.63 -3.68
CA ILE A 198 -8.98 11.53 -2.44
C ILE A 198 -9.16 10.14 -1.85
N SER A 199 -8.06 9.41 -1.66
CA SER A 199 -8.04 8.13 -0.93
C SER A 199 -7.27 8.32 0.37
N MET A 200 -7.93 8.06 1.50
CA MET A 200 -7.38 8.39 2.81
C MET A 200 -7.84 7.39 3.88
N TYR A 201 -6.92 7.02 4.79
CA TYR A 201 -7.22 6.10 5.89
C TYR A 201 -7.99 6.75 7.04
N GLU A 202 -7.56 7.95 7.47
CA GLU A 202 -8.24 8.73 8.50
C GLU A 202 -8.30 10.20 8.07
N PHE A 203 -9.45 10.84 8.24
CA PHE A 203 -9.64 12.26 7.94
C PHE A 203 -10.39 13.00 9.06
N THR A 204 -9.64 13.70 9.93
CA THR A 204 -10.18 14.53 11.02
C THR A 204 -9.83 16.02 10.91
N HIS A 205 -9.14 16.45 9.85
CA HIS A 205 -8.66 17.81 9.70
C HIS A 205 -9.75 18.80 9.23
N ALA A 206 -10.31 19.58 10.16
CA ALA A 206 -11.38 20.54 9.88
C ALA A 206 -11.04 21.56 8.79
N ASP A 207 -9.85 22.18 8.82
CA ASP A 207 -9.49 23.20 7.81
C ASP A 207 -9.31 22.63 6.41
N LEU A 208 -8.68 21.46 6.25
CA LEU A 208 -8.64 20.77 4.95
C LEU A 208 -10.04 20.40 4.46
N ALA A 209 -10.95 19.99 5.35
CA ALA A 209 -12.34 19.72 4.98
C ALA A 209 -13.04 20.98 4.42
N ARG A 210 -12.74 22.17 4.96
CA ARG A 210 -13.25 23.44 4.41
C ARG A 210 -12.66 23.74 3.04
N GLU A 211 -11.35 23.55 2.84
CA GLU A 211 -10.71 23.74 1.54
C GLU A 211 -11.31 22.83 0.45
N ILE A 212 -11.60 21.56 0.81
CA ILE A 212 -12.24 20.59 -0.08
C ILE A 212 -13.69 20.98 -0.38
N ALA A 213 -14.46 21.37 0.64
CA ALA A 213 -15.83 21.83 0.45
C ALA A 213 -15.88 23.11 -0.41
N ASP A 214 -14.91 24.00 -0.26
CA ASP A 214 -14.77 25.18 -1.12
C ASP A 214 -14.45 24.79 -2.56
N ALA A 215 -13.67 23.72 -2.80
CA ALA A 215 -13.44 23.18 -4.14
C ALA A 215 -14.73 22.66 -4.78
N ALA A 216 -15.51 21.87 -4.04
CA ALA A 216 -16.84 21.44 -4.48
C ALA A 216 -17.77 22.63 -4.74
N GLY A 217 -17.75 23.65 -3.86
CA GLY A 217 -18.52 24.89 -4.02
C GLY A 217 -18.13 25.74 -5.23
N ARG A 218 -16.88 25.61 -5.72
CA ARG A 218 -16.41 26.21 -6.99
C ARG A 218 -16.82 25.40 -8.22
N GLY A 219 -17.32 24.17 -8.05
CA GLY A 219 -17.82 23.31 -9.11
C GLY A 219 -16.95 22.10 -9.46
N ALA A 220 -15.87 21.84 -8.72
CA ALA A 220 -15.08 20.62 -8.91
C ALA A 220 -15.87 19.39 -8.45
N GLU A 221 -15.79 18.28 -9.19
CA GLU A 221 -16.33 16.99 -8.77
C GLU A 221 -15.38 16.34 -7.76
N VAL A 222 -15.81 16.32 -6.49
CA VAL A 222 -14.99 15.79 -5.39
C VAL A 222 -15.51 14.42 -4.95
N THR A 223 -14.63 13.42 -4.98
CA THR A 223 -14.90 12.07 -4.49
C THR A 223 -13.87 11.67 -3.46
N LEU A 224 -14.33 11.32 -2.28
CA LEU A 224 -13.54 10.90 -1.12
C LEU A 224 -13.82 9.42 -0.84
N LEU A 225 -12.77 8.60 -0.84
CA LEU A 225 -12.80 7.20 -0.44
C LEU A 225 -12.04 7.02 0.87
N LEU A 226 -12.74 6.58 1.91
CA LEU A 226 -12.23 6.38 3.27
C LEU A 226 -12.26 4.92 3.71
N GLU A 227 -11.41 4.58 4.68
CA GLU A 227 -11.54 3.33 5.43
C GLU A 227 -12.79 3.39 6.32
N GLY A 228 -13.71 2.42 6.18
CA GLY A 228 -14.94 2.39 6.97
C GLY A 228 -14.81 1.70 8.34
N GLY A 229 -13.72 0.96 8.58
CA GLY A 229 -13.44 0.29 9.84
C GLY A 229 -11.99 0.42 10.30
N PRO A 230 -11.46 1.65 10.48
CA PRO A 230 -10.07 1.82 10.89
C PRO A 230 -9.85 1.24 12.28
N VAL A 231 -8.59 1.00 12.65
CA VAL A 231 -8.25 0.50 14.00
C VAL A 231 -8.81 1.45 15.07
N GLY A 232 -9.70 0.94 15.92
CA GLY A 232 -10.40 1.73 16.93
C GLY A 232 -11.78 2.25 16.50
N GLY A 233 -12.17 2.04 15.24
CA GLY A 233 -13.41 2.53 14.64
C GLY A 233 -13.31 3.99 14.19
N ILE A 234 -14.31 4.44 13.43
CA ILE A 234 -14.41 5.82 12.97
C ILE A 234 -14.72 6.74 14.16
N SER A 235 -13.86 7.75 14.38
CA SER A 235 -14.03 8.71 15.48
C SER A 235 -15.17 9.71 15.22
N ASP A 236 -15.65 10.37 16.27
CA ASP A 236 -16.70 11.38 16.12
C ASP A 236 -16.21 12.61 15.34
N GLU A 237 -14.91 12.96 15.45
CA GLU A 237 -14.30 14.02 14.64
C GLU A 237 -14.29 13.67 13.14
N GLU A 238 -14.02 12.40 12.80
CA GLU A 238 -14.04 11.93 11.40
C GLU A 238 -15.46 11.90 10.86
N LYS A 239 -16.44 11.43 11.63
CA LYS A 239 -17.86 11.54 11.28
C LYS A 239 -18.26 13.00 11.04
N GLY A 240 -17.83 13.92 11.90
CA GLY A 240 -18.09 15.35 11.73
C GLY A 240 -17.49 15.94 10.45
N VAL A 241 -16.31 15.47 10.03
CA VAL A 241 -15.71 15.81 8.73
C VAL A 241 -16.53 15.24 7.57
N MET A 242 -16.91 13.97 7.62
CA MET A 242 -17.71 13.32 6.58
C MET A 242 -19.10 13.96 6.44
N ASP A 243 -19.79 14.24 7.56
CA ASP A 243 -21.08 14.93 7.61
C ASP A 243 -20.99 16.33 6.97
N TYR A 244 -19.93 17.08 7.32
CA TYR A 244 -19.68 18.39 6.78
C TYR A 244 -19.48 18.38 5.26
N LEU A 245 -18.68 17.44 4.75
CA LEU A 245 -18.34 17.31 3.32
C LEU A 245 -19.52 16.81 2.49
N ALA A 246 -20.18 15.74 2.94
CA ALA A 246 -21.35 15.17 2.26
C ALA A 246 -22.50 16.19 2.19
N GLY A 247 -22.72 16.97 3.27
CA GLY A 247 -23.69 18.07 3.27
C GLY A 247 -23.35 19.23 2.32
N ARG A 248 -22.17 19.23 1.69
CA ARG A 248 -21.67 20.26 0.76
C ARG A 248 -21.40 19.73 -0.65
N GLY A 249 -21.96 18.56 -0.97
CA GLY A 249 -21.92 18.02 -2.34
C GLY A 249 -20.67 17.22 -2.67
N VAL A 250 -19.84 16.87 -1.68
CA VAL A 250 -18.75 15.91 -1.86
C VAL A 250 -19.32 14.49 -1.83
N SER A 251 -18.91 13.64 -2.79
CA SER A 251 -19.21 12.21 -2.73
C SER A 251 -18.30 11.54 -1.72
N VAL A 252 -18.85 11.06 -0.61
CA VAL A 252 -18.09 10.36 0.44
C VAL A 252 -18.47 8.89 0.41
N LEU A 253 -17.45 8.03 0.27
CA LEU A 253 -17.58 6.58 0.16
C LEU A 253 -16.64 5.92 1.15
N THR A 254 -17.07 4.78 1.70
CA THR A 254 -16.26 3.94 2.58
C THR A 254 -15.99 2.60 1.90
N ILE A 255 -14.81 2.04 2.17
CA ILE A 255 -14.54 0.62 1.95
C ILE A 255 -14.58 -0.09 3.29
N GLU A 256 -15.45 -1.10 3.41
CA GLU A 256 -15.67 -1.82 4.67
C GLU A 256 -16.30 -3.19 4.44
N SER A 257 -16.36 -3.98 5.51
CA SER A 257 -17.05 -5.27 5.49
C SER A 257 -18.51 -5.07 5.92
N GLU A 258 -19.48 -5.53 5.13
CA GLU A 258 -20.89 -5.52 5.50
C GLU A 258 -21.51 -6.92 5.38
N GLY A 259 -22.17 -7.38 6.45
CA GLY A 259 -22.82 -8.68 6.47
C GLY A 259 -21.84 -9.83 6.23
N SER A 260 -22.03 -10.56 5.12
CA SER A 260 -21.17 -11.67 4.71
C SER A 260 -20.15 -11.29 3.63
N ILE A 261 -20.11 -10.03 3.20
CA ILE A 261 -19.16 -9.54 2.20
C ILE A 261 -18.01 -8.86 2.96
N PRO A 262 -16.83 -9.48 3.01
CA PRO A 262 -15.67 -8.84 3.61
C PRO A 262 -15.12 -7.75 2.68
N ALA A 263 -14.49 -6.74 3.28
CA ALA A 263 -13.63 -5.83 2.54
C ALA A 263 -12.51 -6.61 1.87
N ARG A 264 -12.25 -6.33 0.59
CA ARG A 264 -11.24 -7.05 -0.18
C ARG A 264 -9.81 -6.72 0.26
N TYR A 265 -9.62 -5.58 0.92
CA TYR A 265 -8.39 -5.22 1.61
C TYR A 265 -8.64 -5.25 3.11
N ARG A 266 -7.63 -5.65 3.89
CA ARG A 266 -7.72 -5.61 5.35
C ARG A 266 -7.94 -4.19 5.86
N TYR A 267 -7.26 -3.22 5.23
CA TYR A 267 -7.47 -1.79 5.41
C TYR A 267 -7.17 -1.04 4.10
N LEU A 268 -7.93 0.03 3.84
CA LEU A 268 -7.53 1.12 2.95
C LEU A 268 -6.58 2.06 3.70
N HIS A 269 -5.29 1.76 3.61
CA HIS A 269 -4.27 2.56 4.26
C HIS A 269 -3.51 3.49 3.28
N ALA A 270 -3.97 3.58 2.03
CA ALA A 270 -3.47 4.50 1.02
C ALA A 270 -3.74 5.97 1.39
N LYS A 271 -2.80 6.84 1.02
CA LYS A 271 -2.86 8.29 1.26
C LYS A 271 -2.40 9.00 -0.01
N TYR A 272 -3.36 9.31 -0.87
CA TYR A 272 -3.10 10.06 -2.07
C TYR A 272 -4.30 10.88 -2.50
N LEU A 273 -4.06 11.89 -3.33
CA LEU A 273 -5.13 12.54 -4.09
C LEU A 273 -4.71 12.75 -5.53
N VAL A 274 -5.69 12.81 -6.43
CA VAL A 274 -5.54 13.16 -7.83
C VAL A 274 -6.45 14.34 -8.14
N ALA A 275 -5.90 15.40 -8.73
CA ALA A 275 -6.65 16.59 -9.13
C ALA A 275 -6.52 16.82 -10.64
N ASP A 276 -7.66 17.11 -11.27
CA ASP A 276 -7.80 17.55 -12.66
C ASP A 276 -7.05 16.65 -13.67
N GLY A 277 -6.92 15.35 -13.39
CA GLY A 277 -6.22 14.39 -14.25
C GLY A 277 -4.73 14.68 -14.49
N TYR A 278 -4.11 15.55 -13.69
CA TYR A 278 -2.75 16.03 -13.95
C TYR A 278 -1.87 16.16 -12.69
N VAL A 279 -2.47 16.32 -11.51
CA VAL A 279 -1.71 16.48 -10.26
C VAL A 279 -1.99 15.33 -9.32
N THR A 280 -0.95 14.65 -8.85
CA THR A 280 -1.04 13.61 -7.81
C THR A 280 -0.28 14.05 -6.57
N ILE A 281 -0.86 13.89 -5.39
CA ILE A 281 -0.11 13.92 -4.13
C ILE A 281 -0.01 12.52 -3.58
N VAL A 282 1.19 12.10 -3.17
CA VAL A 282 1.41 10.90 -2.37
C VAL A 282 2.16 11.29 -1.10
N LEU A 283 1.75 10.75 0.05
CA LEU A 283 2.26 11.14 1.36
C LEU A 283 2.18 10.01 2.40
N SER A 284 2.95 10.13 3.49
CA SER A 284 2.95 9.17 4.59
C SER A 284 1.87 9.43 5.67
N GLU A 285 1.36 10.67 5.73
CA GLU A 285 0.45 11.14 6.79
C GLU A 285 -1.02 10.98 6.43
N ASN A 286 -1.83 10.75 7.48
CA ASN A 286 -3.29 10.89 7.40
C ASN A 286 -3.68 12.37 7.36
N PHE A 287 -4.91 12.68 6.92
CA PHE A 287 -5.48 14.02 7.02
C PHE A 287 -5.97 14.32 8.43
N LYS A 288 -5.03 14.29 9.37
CA LYS A 288 -5.22 14.69 10.77
C LYS A 288 -4.53 16.02 11.01
N PRO A 289 -5.00 16.85 11.94
CA PRO A 289 -4.30 18.08 12.31
C PRO A 289 -2.83 17.85 12.72
N SER A 290 -2.50 16.71 13.34
CA SER A 290 -1.10 16.37 13.63
C SER A 290 -0.31 15.90 12.41
N GLY A 291 -0.98 15.36 11.38
CA GLY A 291 -0.34 14.87 10.16
C GLY A 291 -0.09 15.97 9.13
N ILE A 292 -1.04 16.90 8.96
CA ILE A 292 -0.95 18.05 8.05
C ILE A 292 -1.23 19.33 8.86
N PRO A 293 -0.36 19.70 9.80
CA PRO A 293 -0.60 20.79 10.73
C PRO A 293 -0.64 22.15 10.03
N LEU A 294 -1.43 23.08 10.58
CA LEU A 294 -1.48 24.46 10.08
C LEU A 294 -0.07 25.08 10.05
N PRO A 295 0.19 26.04 9.13
CA PRO A 295 1.51 26.64 8.99
C PRO A 295 2.03 27.22 10.31
N GLY A 296 3.27 26.89 10.66
CA GLY A 296 3.91 27.39 11.87
C GLY A 296 3.49 26.67 13.16
N THR A 297 2.97 25.45 13.06
CA THR A 297 2.57 24.63 14.21
C THR A 297 3.28 23.28 14.20
N LYS A 298 3.45 22.69 15.39
CA LYS A 298 4.07 21.39 15.58
C LYS A 298 3.19 20.25 14.99
N GLY A 299 3.82 19.16 14.56
CA GLY A 299 3.12 17.96 14.08
C GLY A 299 4.02 16.75 13.89
N ASN A 300 3.51 15.73 13.22
CA ASN A 300 4.22 14.47 12.97
C ASN A 300 5.31 14.70 11.92
N ARG A 301 6.41 13.94 12.00
CA ARG A 301 7.33 13.81 10.87
C ARG A 301 6.73 12.87 9.85
N GLY A 302 6.47 13.40 8.65
CA GLY A 302 6.06 12.65 7.47
C GLY A 302 6.57 13.28 6.18
N TRP A 303 6.65 12.50 5.11
CA TRP A 303 7.13 12.94 3.80
C TRP A 303 6.00 12.91 2.77
N GLY A 304 6.10 13.77 1.76
CA GLY A 304 5.18 13.74 0.63
C GLY A 304 5.72 14.45 -0.60
N ALA A 305 5.10 14.18 -1.74
CA ALA A 305 5.43 14.78 -3.02
C ALA A 305 4.15 15.18 -3.77
N VAL A 306 4.18 16.36 -4.39
CA VAL A 306 3.19 16.80 -5.38
C VAL A 306 3.78 16.59 -6.77
N ILE A 307 3.24 15.62 -7.50
CA ILE A 307 3.69 15.22 -8.83
C ILE A 307 2.75 15.84 -9.87
N ARG A 308 3.29 16.49 -10.88
CA ARG A 308 2.54 17.05 -12.01
C ARG A 308 2.94 16.30 -13.26
N ASP A 309 2.01 15.50 -13.76
CA ASP A 309 2.20 14.61 -14.89
C ASP A 309 0.87 13.92 -15.22
N GLU A 310 0.48 13.87 -16.50
CA GLU A 310 -0.76 13.24 -16.95
C GLU A 310 -0.71 11.71 -16.78
N GLU A 311 0.42 11.08 -17.07
CA GLU A 311 0.54 9.61 -17.00
C GLU A 311 0.50 9.11 -15.55
N THR A 312 1.22 9.79 -14.65
CA THR A 312 1.18 9.48 -13.22
C THR A 312 -0.21 9.72 -12.63
N ALA A 313 -0.86 10.83 -12.97
CA ALA A 313 -2.22 11.10 -12.51
C ALA A 313 -3.24 10.09 -13.07
N GLY A 314 -3.09 9.69 -14.33
CA GLY A 314 -3.87 8.63 -14.96
C GLY A 314 -3.74 7.30 -14.21
N TYR A 315 -2.52 6.87 -13.88
CA TYR A 315 -2.28 5.64 -13.13
C TYR A 315 -2.99 5.64 -11.76
N PHE A 316 -2.85 6.72 -10.98
CA PHE A 316 -3.52 6.81 -9.68
C PHE A 316 -5.05 6.98 -9.80
N ALA A 317 -5.54 7.60 -10.87
CA ALA A 317 -6.97 7.68 -11.14
C ALA A 317 -7.55 6.30 -11.50
N GLU A 318 -6.82 5.46 -12.24
CA GLU A 318 -7.21 4.07 -12.51
C GLU A 318 -7.23 3.21 -11.24
N VAL A 319 -6.21 3.37 -10.37
CA VAL A 319 -6.16 2.77 -9.03
C VAL A 319 -7.43 3.16 -8.25
N PHE A 320 -7.77 4.44 -8.20
CA PHE A 320 -8.96 4.95 -7.52
C PHE A 320 -10.25 4.39 -8.11
N ALA A 321 -10.38 4.37 -9.44
CA ALA A 321 -11.57 3.85 -10.12
C ALA A 321 -11.75 2.34 -9.90
N ALA A 322 -10.66 1.56 -9.88
CA ALA A 322 -10.70 0.13 -9.57
C ALA A 322 -11.13 -0.12 -8.12
N ASP A 323 -10.69 0.71 -7.19
CA ASP A 323 -11.11 0.63 -5.80
C ASP A 323 -12.62 0.97 -5.68
N LEU A 324 -13.11 2.02 -6.35
CA LEU A 324 -14.54 2.35 -6.38
C LEU A 324 -15.44 1.28 -7.02
N GLY A 325 -14.89 0.47 -7.93
CA GLY A 325 -15.66 -0.51 -8.69
C GLY A 325 -16.05 -1.78 -7.94
N GLY A 326 -15.63 -1.97 -6.68
CA GLY A 326 -15.92 -3.21 -5.97
C GLY A 326 -17.18 -3.20 -5.13
N ILE A 327 -17.50 -4.40 -4.66
CA ILE A 327 -18.75 -4.74 -4.00
C ILE A 327 -18.81 -4.35 -2.52
N ASP A 328 -17.67 -3.97 -1.97
CA ASP A 328 -17.39 -3.58 -0.59
C ASP A 328 -17.31 -2.06 -0.43
N ILE A 329 -17.83 -1.31 -1.41
CA ILE A 329 -17.87 0.15 -1.43
C ILE A 329 -19.28 0.63 -1.11
N TYR A 330 -19.38 1.51 -0.10
CA TYR A 330 -20.65 2.00 0.41
C TYR A 330 -20.69 3.53 0.39
N PRO A 331 -21.79 4.15 -0.06
CA PRO A 331 -21.98 5.59 0.08
C PRO A 331 -22.18 5.91 1.57
N TYR A 332 -21.44 6.91 2.05
CA TYR A 332 -21.62 7.39 3.41
C TYR A 332 -22.98 8.04 3.59
N VAL A 333 -23.68 7.69 4.67
CA VAL A 333 -24.96 8.30 5.05
C VAL A 333 -24.69 9.32 6.15
N PRO A 334 -24.88 10.63 5.89
CA PRO A 334 -24.58 11.66 6.88
C PRO A 334 -25.41 11.55 8.15
N GLY A 335 -24.75 11.73 9.28
CA GLY A 335 -25.32 11.87 10.61
C GLY A 335 -25.52 13.34 11.02
N GLU A 336 -25.33 13.60 12.32
CA GLU A 336 -25.50 14.90 12.96
C GLU A 336 -24.22 15.38 13.69
N GLU A 337 -23.08 14.72 13.47
CA GLU A 337 -21.85 15.08 14.17
C GLU A 337 -21.32 16.44 13.66
N PRO A 338 -20.93 17.35 14.56
CA PRO A 338 -20.42 18.65 14.15
C PRO A 338 -19.02 18.51 13.54
N LEU A 339 -18.70 19.35 12.55
CA LEU A 339 -17.32 19.51 12.11
C LEU A 339 -16.44 19.83 13.33
N PRO A 340 -15.33 19.10 13.56
CA PRO A 340 -14.45 19.36 14.71
C PRO A 340 -13.91 20.79 14.68
N GLU A 341 -13.54 21.29 15.86
CA GLU A 341 -12.87 22.58 15.97
C GLU A 341 -11.51 22.55 15.24
N SER A 342 -11.11 23.70 14.69
CA SER A 342 -9.77 23.83 14.13
C SER A 342 -8.75 23.67 15.25
N TRP A 343 -7.91 22.66 15.12
CA TRP A 343 -6.87 22.35 16.10
C TRP A 343 -5.50 22.75 15.56
N SER A 344 -4.72 23.39 16.41
CA SER A 344 -3.29 23.63 16.18
C SER A 344 -2.53 23.26 17.43
N ASP A 345 -1.41 22.58 17.25
CA ASP A 345 -0.47 22.24 18.30
C ASP A 345 0.40 23.47 18.66
N GLU A 346 1.42 23.31 19.51
CA GLU A 346 2.35 24.39 19.87
C GLU A 346 2.97 25.08 18.63
N GLU A 347 3.14 26.41 18.69
CA GLU A 347 3.81 27.18 17.63
C GLU A 347 5.22 26.65 17.38
N SER A 348 5.57 26.42 16.11
CA SER A 348 6.86 25.90 15.70
C SER A 348 7.26 26.49 14.35
N ALA A 349 8.45 27.09 14.26
CA ALA A 349 8.93 27.66 13.01
C ALA A 349 9.27 26.54 11.99
N PRO A 350 8.84 26.67 10.72
CA PRO A 350 9.20 25.71 9.68
C PRO A 350 10.71 25.78 9.42
N ARG A 351 11.32 24.62 9.22
CA ARG A 351 12.76 24.46 8.92
C ARG A 351 13.02 24.03 7.49
N PHE A 352 12.08 23.30 6.89
CA PHE A 352 12.19 22.81 5.53
C PHE A 352 11.11 23.42 4.64
N ALA A 353 11.54 24.24 3.67
CA ALA A 353 10.68 24.65 2.57
C ALA A 353 10.49 23.48 1.59
N GLY A 354 9.42 23.53 0.79
CA GLY A 354 9.27 22.60 -0.33
C GLY A 354 10.32 22.84 -1.41
N MET A 355 10.66 21.80 -2.18
CA MET A 355 11.62 21.84 -3.28
C MET A 355 10.99 21.31 -4.55
N THR A 356 10.99 22.11 -5.63
CA THR A 356 10.46 21.68 -6.94
C THR A 356 11.60 21.25 -7.85
N LEU A 357 11.44 20.06 -8.41
CA LEU A 357 12.30 19.45 -9.42
C LEU A 357 11.51 19.30 -10.73
N TYR A 358 12.22 19.15 -11.85
CA TYR A 358 11.64 19.00 -13.19
C TYR A 358 12.20 17.75 -13.87
N ASP A 359 11.43 17.17 -14.80
CA ASP A 359 11.83 16.00 -15.59
C ASP A 359 12.31 14.81 -14.73
N VAL A 360 11.52 14.46 -13.71
CA VAL A 360 11.90 13.45 -12.70
C VAL A 360 11.20 12.13 -12.98
N ARG A 361 11.95 11.02 -12.98
CA ARG A 361 11.35 9.70 -13.12
C ARG A 361 10.64 9.26 -11.83
N ILE A 362 9.39 8.82 -11.97
CA ILE A 362 8.51 8.41 -10.88
C ILE A 362 7.99 6.99 -11.16
N THR A 363 8.14 6.11 -10.18
CA THR A 363 7.57 4.76 -10.19
C THR A 363 6.51 4.66 -9.10
N PRO A 364 5.22 4.56 -9.43
CA PRO A 364 4.17 4.27 -8.45
C PRO A 364 4.40 2.93 -7.74
N VAL A 365 4.06 2.87 -6.46
CA VAL A 365 4.10 1.67 -5.63
C VAL A 365 2.74 1.51 -4.96
N ILE A 366 2.06 0.42 -5.26
CA ILE A 366 0.71 0.12 -4.75
C ILE A 366 0.76 -1.23 -4.05
N SER A 367 0.33 -1.32 -2.79
CA SER A 367 0.15 -2.63 -2.16
C SER A 367 -1.25 -3.15 -2.42
N PRO A 368 -1.40 -4.48 -2.59
CA PRO A 368 -0.31 -5.48 -2.71
C PRO A 368 0.33 -5.61 -4.10
N ASP A 369 -0.21 -4.91 -5.11
CA ASP A 369 0.06 -5.08 -6.54
C ASP A 369 1.54 -5.00 -6.96
N THR A 370 2.25 -3.98 -6.49
CA THR A 370 3.62 -3.63 -6.89
C THR A 370 4.52 -3.36 -5.68
N SER A 371 4.12 -3.79 -4.48
CA SER A 371 4.89 -3.60 -3.24
C SER A 371 6.24 -4.34 -3.26
N SER A 372 6.41 -5.34 -4.13
CA SER A 372 7.70 -5.99 -4.44
C SER A 372 8.78 -5.01 -4.91
N LEU A 373 8.40 -3.88 -5.52
CA LEU A 373 9.35 -2.83 -5.92
C LEU A 373 10.12 -2.24 -4.74
N VAL A 374 9.54 -2.24 -3.52
CA VAL A 374 10.24 -1.80 -2.31
C VAL A 374 11.38 -2.77 -1.98
N PHE A 375 11.14 -4.07 -2.10
CA PHE A 375 12.16 -5.09 -1.89
C PHE A 375 13.27 -4.99 -2.94
N ASP A 376 12.91 -4.78 -4.22
CA ASP A 376 13.88 -4.59 -5.30
C ASP A 376 14.73 -3.32 -5.09
N LEU A 377 14.12 -2.23 -4.64
CA LEU A 377 14.84 -1.00 -4.29
C LEU A 377 15.88 -1.25 -3.19
N ILE A 378 15.52 -1.96 -2.12
CA ILE A 378 16.46 -2.32 -1.04
C ILE A 378 17.61 -3.18 -1.57
N ARG A 379 17.30 -4.18 -2.41
CA ARG A 379 18.31 -5.08 -2.99
C ARG A 379 19.28 -4.36 -3.93
N SER A 380 18.84 -3.25 -4.55
CA SER A 380 19.69 -2.42 -5.40
C SER A 380 20.72 -1.60 -4.62
N ALA A 381 20.60 -1.49 -3.29
CA ALA A 381 21.49 -0.68 -2.47
C ALA A 381 22.93 -1.22 -2.48
N HIS A 382 23.88 -0.33 -2.79
CA HIS A 382 25.31 -0.61 -2.86
C HIS A 382 26.17 0.27 -1.94
N THR A 383 25.67 1.45 -1.54
CA THR A 383 26.43 2.45 -0.79
C THR A 383 25.76 2.87 0.52
N SER A 384 24.44 3.09 0.52
CA SER A 384 23.74 3.50 1.73
C SER A 384 22.24 3.23 1.70
N VAL A 385 21.66 2.99 2.88
CA VAL A 385 20.22 2.95 3.13
C VAL A 385 19.89 3.80 4.35
N ASP A 386 19.13 4.87 4.16
CA ASP A 386 18.52 5.64 5.26
C ASP A 386 17.02 5.34 5.32
N LEU A 387 16.56 4.77 6.42
CA LEU A 387 15.20 4.27 6.59
C LEU A 387 14.48 4.98 7.75
N GLN A 388 13.31 5.56 7.48
CA GLN A 388 12.36 5.99 8.51
C GLN A 388 11.11 5.11 8.47
N GLN A 389 10.75 4.52 9.60
CA GLN A 389 9.53 3.74 9.76
C GLN A 389 8.83 4.09 11.08
N ALA A 390 7.50 4.22 11.05
CA ALA A 390 6.72 4.35 12.29
C ALA A 390 6.97 3.14 13.21
N TYR A 391 6.98 1.93 12.65
CA TYR A 391 7.42 0.72 13.32
C TYR A 391 7.77 -0.35 12.28
N ILE A 392 8.52 -1.36 12.71
CA ILE A 392 8.80 -2.56 11.92
C ILE A 392 8.44 -3.76 12.79
N SER A 393 7.59 -4.66 12.28
CA SER A 393 7.17 -5.86 13.00
C SER A 393 7.65 -7.13 12.28
N PRO A 394 7.90 -8.22 13.03
CA PRO A 394 8.11 -9.54 12.46
C PRO A 394 6.94 -10.01 11.57
N CYS A 395 7.22 -10.96 10.67
CA CYS A 395 6.19 -11.65 9.90
C CYS A 395 5.72 -12.91 10.66
N PRO A 396 4.48 -13.41 10.44
CA PRO A 396 3.97 -14.61 11.10
C PRO A 396 4.89 -15.83 11.01
N ASP A 397 5.59 -15.98 9.89
CA ASP A 397 6.45 -17.14 9.59
C ASP A 397 7.94 -16.87 9.81
N GLY A 398 8.31 -15.74 10.43
CA GLY A 398 9.71 -15.45 10.78
C GLY A 398 10.10 -13.97 10.66
N GLU A 399 11.32 -13.75 10.18
CA GLU A 399 11.90 -12.41 10.07
C GLU A 399 11.18 -11.57 9.02
N ASN A 400 11.20 -10.24 9.21
CA ASN A 400 10.72 -9.32 8.21
C ASN A 400 11.68 -9.30 7.02
N ILE A 401 11.22 -9.79 5.86
CA ILE A 401 12.07 -9.97 4.67
C ILE A 401 12.65 -8.66 4.12
N TRP A 402 11.98 -7.52 4.35
CA TRP A 402 12.49 -6.22 3.91
C TRP A 402 13.60 -5.73 4.84
N LEU A 403 13.43 -5.92 6.15
CA LEU A 403 14.50 -5.65 7.11
C LEU A 403 15.71 -6.57 6.86
N ALA A 404 15.47 -7.85 6.60
CA ALA A 404 16.53 -8.80 6.24
C ALA A 404 17.29 -8.33 4.99
N ALA A 405 16.60 -7.84 3.95
CA ALA A 405 17.25 -7.29 2.77
C ALA A 405 18.07 -6.01 3.03
N VAL A 406 17.65 -5.18 4.00
CA VAL A 406 18.44 -4.01 4.46
C VAL A 406 19.72 -4.47 5.14
N LEU A 407 19.64 -5.50 5.99
CA LEU A 407 20.81 -6.08 6.65
C LEU A 407 21.75 -6.77 5.64
N ASP A 408 21.20 -7.46 4.64
CA ASP A 408 21.97 -8.00 3.52
C ASP A 408 22.71 -6.89 2.75
N ALA A 409 22.15 -5.68 2.66
CA ALA A 409 22.84 -4.54 2.05
C ALA A 409 24.04 -4.09 2.91
N ALA A 410 23.88 -4.07 4.24
CA ALA A 410 24.98 -3.80 5.15
C ALA A 410 26.10 -4.85 5.05
N ASP A 411 25.74 -6.13 4.93
CA ASP A 411 26.70 -7.22 4.72
C ASP A 411 27.46 -7.10 3.39
N ARG A 412 26.84 -6.49 2.37
CA ARG A 412 27.49 -6.11 1.11
C ARG A 412 28.35 -4.84 1.21
N GLY A 413 28.34 -4.15 2.35
CA GLY A 413 29.17 -2.97 2.64
C GLY A 413 28.46 -1.62 2.56
N ALA A 414 27.13 -1.59 2.45
CA ALA A 414 26.37 -0.34 2.51
C ALA A 414 26.28 0.21 3.95
N SER A 415 26.27 1.53 4.09
CA SER A 415 25.98 2.21 5.35
C SER A 415 24.47 2.21 5.62
N VAL A 416 24.02 1.76 6.78
CA VAL A 416 22.59 1.64 7.12
C VAL A 416 22.26 2.48 8.34
N ARG A 417 21.31 3.40 8.20
CA ARG A 417 20.71 4.16 9.31
C ARG A 417 19.21 3.91 9.38
N VAL A 418 18.74 3.36 10.50
CA VAL A 418 17.32 3.08 10.73
C VAL A 418 16.79 3.98 11.84
N MET A 419 15.74 4.74 11.54
CA MET A 419 15.08 5.61 12.49
C MET A 419 13.63 5.16 12.68
N LEU A 420 13.28 4.93 13.94
CA LEU A 420 11.99 4.39 14.37
C LEU A 420 11.27 5.39 15.30
N ASP A 421 9.96 5.25 15.42
CA ASP A 421 9.19 6.10 16.33
C ASP A 421 9.46 5.75 17.79
N GLY A 422 9.68 6.77 18.61
CA GLY A 422 9.96 6.64 20.05
C GLY A 422 8.76 6.90 20.95
N MET A 423 7.52 6.86 20.44
CA MET A 423 6.33 7.01 21.27
C MET A 423 6.14 5.81 22.19
N TYR A 424 5.58 6.06 23.38
CA TYR A 424 5.44 5.03 24.41
C TYR A 424 4.73 3.75 23.94
N TYR A 425 3.73 3.84 23.06
CA TYR A 425 2.99 2.67 22.55
C TYR A 425 3.75 1.87 21.49
N ASN A 426 4.93 2.35 21.09
CA ASN A 426 5.88 1.66 20.22
C ASN A 426 7.18 1.33 20.98
N THR A 427 7.21 1.47 22.32
CA THR A 427 8.38 1.22 23.18
C THR A 427 8.00 0.70 24.57
N ALA A 428 6.76 0.23 24.78
CA ALA A 428 6.25 -0.14 26.11
C ALA A 428 6.16 -1.66 26.30
N ASP A 429 6.00 -2.39 25.20
CA ASP A 429 5.85 -3.83 25.21
C ASP A 429 7.13 -4.51 24.70
N ASP A 430 7.26 -5.82 24.94
CA ASP A 430 8.42 -6.57 24.44
C ASP A 430 8.40 -6.64 22.90
N ALA A 431 9.58 -6.51 22.28
CA ALA A 431 9.79 -6.58 20.83
C ALA A 431 9.23 -5.36 20.06
N ASP A 432 9.26 -4.21 20.73
CA ASP A 432 8.92 -2.91 20.20
C ASP A 432 10.13 -2.24 19.51
N ASN A 433 9.98 -0.96 19.13
CA ASN A 433 11.01 -0.25 18.37
C ASN A 433 12.32 -0.09 19.14
N ASP A 434 12.30 -0.03 20.47
CA ASP A 434 13.50 0.12 21.30
C ASP A 434 14.32 -1.17 21.38
N GLU A 435 13.69 -2.35 21.51
CA GLU A 435 14.40 -3.62 21.37
C GLU A 435 14.96 -3.78 19.96
N LEU A 436 14.19 -3.42 18.93
CA LEU A 436 14.64 -3.50 17.55
C LEU A 436 15.84 -2.58 17.30
N ALA A 437 15.76 -1.32 17.73
CA ALA A 437 16.88 -0.39 17.62
C ALA A 437 18.12 -0.90 18.36
N ALA A 438 17.94 -1.48 19.55
CA ALA A 438 19.03 -2.09 20.29
C ALA A 438 19.61 -3.33 19.58
N ALA A 439 18.77 -4.14 18.92
CA ALA A 439 19.21 -5.29 18.14
C ALA A 439 20.00 -4.88 16.91
N LEU A 440 19.54 -3.88 16.15
CA LEU A 440 20.24 -3.34 14.98
C LEU A 440 21.60 -2.74 15.37
N ASN A 441 21.68 -2.00 16.48
CA ASN A 441 22.95 -1.48 16.99
C ASN A 441 23.93 -2.57 17.47
N ARG A 442 23.45 -3.80 17.72
CA ARG A 442 24.30 -4.96 18.05
C ARG A 442 24.68 -5.81 16.83
N TYR A 443 24.03 -5.60 15.68
CA TYR A 443 24.24 -6.40 14.47
C TYR A 443 25.70 -6.35 14.00
N GLY A 444 26.34 -5.17 14.05
CA GLY A 444 27.69 -4.94 13.55
C GLY A 444 27.67 -4.29 12.16
N GLY A 445 28.82 -4.25 11.49
CA GLY A 445 28.96 -3.50 10.23
C GLY A 445 28.81 -1.99 10.41
N ASP A 446 28.38 -1.30 9.37
CA ASP A 446 28.01 0.12 9.42
C ASP A 446 26.48 0.26 9.55
N VAL A 447 25.90 -0.43 10.54
CA VAL A 447 24.47 -0.38 10.88
C VAL A 447 24.29 0.42 12.16
N ALA A 448 23.43 1.43 12.11
CA ALA A 448 23.01 2.21 13.27
C ALA A 448 21.50 2.36 13.30
N ALA A 449 20.91 2.33 14.50
CA ALA A 449 19.49 2.59 14.68
C ALA A 449 19.21 3.57 15.84
N ARG A 450 18.16 4.38 15.69
CA ARG A 450 17.73 5.36 16.70
C ARG A 450 16.22 5.46 16.79
N LEU A 451 15.75 5.81 17.99
CA LEU A 451 14.38 6.26 18.20
C LEU A 451 14.33 7.77 18.01
N LEU A 452 13.34 8.26 17.26
CA LEU A 452 13.00 9.67 17.23
C LEU A 452 12.11 9.98 18.43
N LEU A 453 12.59 10.82 19.34
CA LEU A 453 11.81 11.24 20.50
C LEU A 453 11.00 12.50 20.21
N THR A 454 9.86 12.62 20.89
CA THR A 454 9.02 13.81 20.79
C THR A 454 9.75 15.06 21.26
N GLY A 455 9.46 16.19 20.61
CA GLY A 455 10.23 17.41 20.76
C GLY A 455 9.39 18.68 20.75
N ALA A 456 10.06 19.82 20.65
CA ALA A 456 9.39 21.12 20.45
C ALA A 456 8.84 21.30 19.02
N HIS A 457 9.25 20.44 18.08
CA HIS A 457 8.89 20.54 16.67
C HIS A 457 8.14 19.31 16.14
N LEU A 458 8.44 18.13 16.68
CA LEU A 458 7.86 16.86 16.24
C LEU A 458 7.03 16.21 17.36
N THR A 459 5.82 15.80 17.04
CA THR A 459 4.94 15.00 17.92
C THR A 459 5.31 13.53 17.94
N LYS A 460 5.72 12.97 16.79
CA LYS A 460 6.15 11.58 16.59
C LYS A 460 6.76 11.40 15.21
N LEU A 461 7.42 10.27 14.97
CA LEU A 461 7.78 9.81 13.63
C LEU A 461 6.60 9.00 13.06
N HIS A 462 6.04 9.44 11.94
CA HIS A 462 4.96 8.72 11.27
C HIS A 462 5.21 8.55 9.76
N ASN A 463 6.49 8.61 9.39
CA ASN A 463 6.95 8.36 8.04
C ASN A 463 7.12 6.86 7.74
N LYS A 464 7.07 6.51 6.45
CA LYS A 464 7.42 5.21 5.89
C LYS A 464 8.23 5.46 4.63
N GLY A 465 9.42 6.01 4.84
CA GLY A 465 10.27 6.56 3.80
C GLY A 465 11.66 5.93 3.82
N MET A 466 12.28 5.85 2.66
CA MET A 466 13.61 5.25 2.52
C MET A 466 14.41 5.99 1.44
N ILE A 467 15.69 6.21 1.69
CA ILE A 467 16.64 6.76 0.72
C ILE A 467 17.68 5.69 0.44
N VAL A 468 17.89 5.37 -0.83
CA VAL A 468 18.89 4.40 -1.29
C VAL A 468 19.95 5.13 -2.11
N ASP A 469 21.21 4.87 -1.79
CA ASP A 469 22.42 5.30 -2.50
C ASP A 469 22.54 6.82 -2.79
N GLY A 470 21.73 7.62 -2.11
CA GLY A 470 21.67 9.06 -2.33
C GLY A 470 21.10 9.44 -3.70
N ASP A 471 20.36 8.55 -4.37
CA ASP A 471 19.74 8.85 -5.67
C ASP A 471 18.31 8.34 -5.87
N GLN A 472 17.78 7.55 -4.95
CA GLN A 472 16.41 7.07 -4.98
C GLN A 472 15.70 7.30 -3.64
N VAL A 473 14.44 7.71 -3.69
CA VAL A 473 13.62 7.97 -2.49
C VAL A 473 12.29 7.25 -2.61
N LEU A 474 11.96 6.42 -1.62
CA LEU A 474 10.62 5.91 -1.40
C LEU A 474 9.85 6.85 -0.46
N ILE A 475 8.65 7.25 -0.88
CA ILE A 475 7.64 7.87 -0.03
C ILE A 475 6.43 6.94 -0.07
N SER A 476 5.92 6.50 1.08
CA SER A 476 4.80 5.56 1.10
C SER A 476 3.95 5.64 2.36
N SER A 477 2.82 4.95 2.32
CA SER A 477 2.01 4.62 3.49
C SER A 477 2.35 3.26 4.12
N ILE A 478 3.27 2.49 3.53
CA ILE A 478 3.52 1.08 3.81
C ILE A 478 4.35 0.90 5.09
N ASN A 479 3.72 0.49 6.18
CA ASN A 479 4.45 0.04 7.36
C ASN A 479 5.15 -1.30 7.06
N TRP A 480 6.32 -1.52 7.65
CA TRP A 480 7.06 -2.78 7.45
C TRP A 480 6.55 -3.85 8.42
N ASN A 481 5.36 -4.36 8.14
CA ASN A 481 4.74 -5.51 8.80
C ASN A 481 4.18 -6.49 7.74
N PHE A 482 3.55 -7.59 8.14
CA PHE A 482 2.99 -8.56 7.18
C PHE A 482 1.78 -8.04 6.40
N ASN A 483 0.91 -7.24 7.01
CA ASN A 483 -0.36 -6.84 6.41
C ASN A 483 -0.21 -5.70 5.39
N SER A 484 0.61 -4.69 5.66
CA SER A 484 0.75 -3.53 4.77
C SER A 484 1.16 -3.91 3.32
N PRO A 485 2.16 -4.75 3.07
CA PRO A 485 2.52 -5.16 1.71
C PRO A 485 1.59 -6.22 1.10
N ASN A 486 0.91 -7.05 1.92
CA ASN A 486 0.19 -8.24 1.42
C ASN A 486 -1.35 -8.12 1.44
N ASN A 487 -1.90 -7.36 2.38
CA ASN A 487 -3.34 -7.38 2.70
C ASN A 487 -3.98 -5.99 2.71
N ASN A 488 -3.24 -4.92 2.95
CA ASN A 488 -3.76 -3.56 2.90
C ASN A 488 -3.68 -3.00 1.48
N ARG A 489 -4.57 -2.06 1.16
CA ARG A 489 -4.40 -1.13 0.06
C ARG A 489 -3.50 0.00 0.52
N GLU A 490 -2.30 0.10 -0.02
CA GLU A 490 -1.32 1.14 0.32
C GLU A 490 -0.89 1.88 -0.95
N ALA A 491 -0.33 3.08 -0.79
CA ALA A 491 0.18 3.87 -1.90
C ALA A 491 1.55 4.47 -1.57
N GLY A 492 2.37 4.61 -2.61
CA GLY A 492 3.72 5.15 -2.54
C GLY A 492 4.26 5.50 -3.91
N VAL A 493 5.44 6.13 -3.92
CA VAL A 493 6.21 6.43 -5.12
C VAL A 493 7.70 6.25 -4.83
N ILE A 494 8.43 5.75 -5.83
CA ILE A 494 9.89 5.82 -5.89
C ILE A 494 10.26 6.98 -6.80
N ILE A 495 11.00 7.94 -6.25
CA ILE A 495 11.52 9.10 -6.95
C ILE A 495 12.98 8.83 -7.30
N HIS A 496 13.30 8.81 -8.60
CA HIS A 496 14.65 8.56 -9.10
C HIS A 496 15.36 9.90 -9.32
N SER A 497 15.90 10.49 -8.25
CA SER A 497 16.62 11.77 -8.30
C SER A 497 17.60 11.96 -7.14
N ARG A 498 18.84 12.31 -7.48
CA ARG A 498 19.87 12.73 -6.52
C ARG A 498 19.50 14.00 -5.75
N GLU A 499 18.78 14.91 -6.40
CA GLU A 499 18.34 16.16 -5.77
C GLU A 499 17.23 15.86 -4.75
N ALA A 500 16.30 14.96 -5.09
CA ALA A 500 15.28 14.50 -4.15
C ALA A 500 15.87 13.75 -2.97
N ALA A 501 16.80 12.83 -3.24
CA ALA A 501 17.53 12.13 -2.19
C ALA A 501 18.31 13.10 -1.30
N GLY A 502 18.96 14.12 -1.87
CA GLY A 502 19.63 15.17 -1.11
C GLY A 502 18.69 15.97 -0.20
N TYR A 503 17.48 16.31 -0.68
CA TYR A 503 16.45 16.99 0.11
C TYR A 503 16.03 16.16 1.32
N TYR A 504 15.61 14.91 1.12
CA TYR A 504 15.17 14.06 2.23
C TYR A 504 16.33 13.59 3.11
N ALA A 505 17.55 13.47 2.60
CA ALA A 505 18.73 13.16 3.41
C ALA A 505 19.07 14.30 4.38
N ALA A 506 18.82 15.56 3.99
CA ALA A 506 18.95 16.71 4.89
C ALA A 506 17.91 16.66 6.01
N VAL A 507 16.65 16.32 5.69
CA VAL A 507 15.58 16.10 6.67
C VAL A 507 15.94 14.96 7.61
N PHE A 508 16.29 13.80 7.05
CA PHE A 508 16.71 12.62 7.81
C PHE A 508 17.86 12.94 8.77
N SER A 509 18.88 13.67 8.29
CA SER A 509 20.06 13.99 9.11
C SER A 509 19.71 14.95 10.26
N SER A 510 18.80 15.89 10.05
CA SER A 510 18.31 16.78 11.10
C SER A 510 17.54 16.00 12.18
N ASP A 511 16.65 15.10 11.74
CA ASP A 511 15.90 14.20 12.62
C ASP A 511 16.86 13.29 13.40
N TRP A 512 17.82 12.67 12.70
CA TRP A 512 18.82 11.75 13.26
C TRP A 512 19.71 12.40 14.34
N ASN A 513 20.05 13.67 14.16
CA ASN A 513 20.91 14.41 15.08
C ASN A 513 20.13 14.95 16.31
N GLY A 514 18.82 14.72 16.39
CA GLY A 514 18.00 15.13 17.52
C GLY A 514 17.88 16.64 17.67
N GLU A 515 17.92 17.41 16.56
CA GLU A 515 17.81 18.87 16.59
C GLU A 515 16.48 19.39 17.19
N TYR A 516 15.54 18.48 17.44
CA TYR A 516 14.17 18.73 17.89
C TYR A 516 13.90 18.23 19.31
N GLU A 517 14.73 17.33 19.82
CA GLU A 517 14.48 16.66 21.09
C GLU A 517 14.63 17.68 22.24
N LYS A 518 13.64 17.71 23.14
CA LYS A 518 13.85 18.38 24.42
C LYS A 518 14.86 17.51 25.17
N ASP A 519 15.99 18.09 25.56
CA ASP A 519 17.02 17.39 26.36
C ASP A 519 16.32 16.64 27.51
N PRO A 520 16.47 15.30 27.62
CA PRO A 520 15.72 14.50 28.59
C PRO A 520 15.95 14.97 30.03
N VAL A 521 17.07 15.63 30.31
CA VAL A 521 17.37 16.24 31.61
C VAL A 521 16.55 17.53 31.82
N SER A 522 16.31 18.30 30.76
CA SER A 522 15.55 19.56 30.80
C SER A 522 14.04 19.31 30.91
N ALA A 523 13.55 18.24 30.27
CA ALA A 523 12.16 17.80 30.38
C ALA A 523 11.80 17.36 31.82
N GLY A 524 12.75 16.77 32.56
CA GLY A 524 12.56 16.38 33.96
C GLY A 524 12.76 17.50 35.00
N LEU A 525 13.52 18.55 34.68
CA LEU A 525 13.88 19.63 35.62
C LEU A 525 13.21 20.98 35.35
N GLY A 526 12.52 21.14 34.22
CA GLY A 526 11.79 22.36 33.85
C GLY A 526 12.66 23.58 33.52
N PHE A 527 13.99 23.42 33.41
CA PHE A 527 14.94 24.48 33.05
C PHE A 527 16.12 23.91 32.24
N ASP A 528 16.65 24.70 31.30
CA ASP A 528 17.79 24.32 30.45
C ASP A 528 19.10 24.29 31.27
N LEU A 529 19.69 23.10 31.41
CA LEU A 529 20.90 22.86 32.19
C LEU A 529 22.12 23.63 31.65
N ARG A 530 22.12 23.99 30.35
CA ARG A 530 23.18 24.80 29.73
C ARG A 530 23.24 26.20 30.33
N LEU A 531 22.11 26.76 30.74
CA LEU A 531 22.04 28.06 31.42
C LEU A 531 22.60 28.00 32.86
N LEU A 532 22.40 26.88 33.56
CA LEU A 532 22.99 26.64 34.88
C LEU A 532 24.50 26.49 34.81
N LEU A 533 25.00 25.76 33.80
CA LEU A 533 26.44 25.60 33.57
C LEU A 533 27.08 26.93 33.15
N ALA A 534 26.44 27.71 32.28
CA ALA A 534 26.89 29.06 31.92
C ALA A 534 26.90 30.03 33.11
N GLY A 535 25.85 30.00 33.94
CA GLY A 535 25.77 30.76 35.18
C GLY A 535 26.82 30.34 36.21
N GLY A 536 27.07 29.03 36.35
CA GLY A 536 28.11 28.48 37.21
C GLY A 536 29.52 28.89 36.78
N VAL A 537 29.81 28.91 35.47
CA VAL A 537 31.09 29.39 34.92
C VAL A 537 31.25 30.89 35.17
N LEU A 538 30.21 31.70 35.00
CA LEU A 538 30.26 33.14 35.29
C LEU A 538 30.50 33.42 36.79
N ILE A 539 29.84 32.69 37.69
CA ILE A 539 30.04 32.79 39.14
C ILE A 539 31.45 32.34 39.54
N PHE A 540 31.96 31.28 38.92
CA PHE A 540 33.32 30.78 39.17
C PHE A 540 34.39 31.77 38.69
N VAL A 541 34.23 32.35 37.49
CA VAL A 541 35.13 33.39 36.96
C VAL A 541 35.06 34.67 37.81
N ALA A 542 33.87 35.10 38.24
CA ALA A 542 33.70 36.22 39.16
C ALA A 542 34.37 35.96 40.52
N GLY A 543 34.24 34.73 41.05
CA GLY A 543 34.91 34.29 42.28
C GLY A 543 36.43 34.34 42.19
N ILE A 544 37.01 33.91 41.06
CA ILE A 544 38.46 33.99 40.81
C ILE A 544 38.93 35.45 40.70
N LEU A 545 38.15 36.32 40.07
CA LEU A 545 38.48 37.75 39.94
C LEU A 545 38.39 38.50 41.27
N VAL A 546 37.48 38.12 42.16
CA VAL A 546 37.37 38.66 43.53
C VAL A 546 38.49 38.12 44.44
N TYR A 547 38.85 36.85 44.30
CA TYR A 547 39.95 36.24 45.06
C TYR A 547 41.32 36.84 44.68
N ARG A 548 41.52 37.23 43.41
CA ARG A 548 42.76 37.89 42.93
C ARG A 548 42.89 39.37 43.33
N ARG A 549 41.85 40.00 43.88
CA ARG A 549 41.85 41.40 44.33
C ARG A 549 41.97 41.56 45.85
N ARG A 550 42.10 40.46 46.59
CA ARG A 550 42.58 40.42 47.98
C ARG A 550 44.01 39.92 47.97
#